data_AF-D0GJU7-F1
#
_entry.id   AF-D0GJU7-F1
#
_cell.length_a   1.000
_cell.length_b   1.000
_cell.length_c   1.000
_cell.angle_alpha   90.00
_cell.angle_beta   90.00
_cell.angle_gamma   90.00
#
_symmetry.space_group_name_H-M   'P 1'
#
loop_
_entity.id
_entity.type
_entity.pdbx_description
1 polymer ?
#
loop_
_entity_poly.entity_id
_entity_poly.type
_entity_poly.pdbx_seq_one_letter_code
_entity_poly.pdbx_strand_id
1 'polypeptide(L)' 'MTNTNATNLRKNLFSFLDAAIDYNDIINVNTKKGMQLL' A
#
# COMPACT_ATOMS: atom_id res chain seq x y z
N MET A 1 2.60 -0.02 10.08
CA MET A 1 2.86 -1.08 9.07
C MET A 1 1.59 -1.28 8.29
N THR A 2 1.63 -0.95 7.00
CA THR A 2 0.47 -0.91 6.11
C THR A 2 0.54 -2.03 5.08
N ASN A 3 -0.52 -2.83 4.97
CA ASN A 3 -0.62 -3.89 3.96
C ASN A 3 -1.57 -3.45 2.84
N THR A 4 -1.10 -3.51 1.59
CA THR A 4 -1.90 -3.11 0.42
C THR A 4 -1.62 -4.02 -0.76
N ASN A 5 -2.49 -3.99 -1.78
CA ASN A 5 -2.23 -4.68 -3.05
C ASN A 5 -1.68 -3.71 -4.09
N ALA A 6 -1.05 -4.24 -5.14
CA ALA A 6 -0.43 -3.44 -6.20
C ALA A 6 -1.43 -2.47 -6.88
N THR A 7 -2.73 -2.82 -6.94
CA THR A 7 -3.76 -1.95 -7.53
C THR A 7 -4.03 -0.73 -6.66
N ASN A 8 -4.14 -0.92 -5.34
CA ASN A 8 -4.39 0.14 -4.37
C ASN A 8 -3.13 0.98 -4.12
N LEU A 9 -1.95 0.35 -4.09
CA LEU A 9 -0.68 1.07 -4.09
C LEU A 9 -0.60 2.02 -5.28
N ARG A 10 -0.84 1.52 -6.51
CA ARG A 10 -0.79 2.35 -7.71
C ARG A 10 -1.78 3.52 -7.66
N LYS A 11 -2.98 3.31 -7.14
CA LYS A 11 -4.01 4.36 -7.04
C LYS A 11 -3.64 5.48 -6.05
N ASN A 12 -2.94 5.13 -4.97
CA ASN A 12 -2.68 6.05 -3.85
C ASN A 12 -1.18 6.20 -3.56
N LEU A 13 -0.33 6.08 -4.58
CA LEU A 13 1.12 5.93 -4.43
C LEU A 13 1.74 7.04 -3.57
N PHE A 14 1.42 8.30 -3.86
CA PHE A 14 2.01 9.44 -3.16
C PHE A 14 1.64 9.47 -1.68
N SER A 15 0.37 9.23 -1.33
CA SER A 15 -0.06 9.19 0.08
C SER A 15 0.63 8.08 0.87
N PHE A 16 0.91 6.93 0.25
CA PHE A 16 1.70 5.89 0.90
C PHE A 16 3.15 6.33 1.10
N LEU A 17 3.77 6.99 0.10
CA LEU A 17 5.14 7.50 0.22
C LEU A 17 5.25 8.59 1.29
N ASP A 18 4.29 9.49 1.40
CA ASP A 18 4.24 10.50 2.46
C ASP A 18 4.23 9.83 3.84
N ALA A 19 3.39 8.81 4.04
CA ALA A 19 3.35 8.06 5.29
C ALA A 19 4.65 7.31 5.60
N ALA A 20 5.31 6.77 4.57
CA ALA A 20 6.60 6.10 4.73
C ALA A 20 7.72 7.08 5.11
N ILE A 21 7.70 8.29 4.57
CA ILE A 21 8.70 9.34 4.85
C ILE A 21 8.46 9.93 6.24
N ASP A 22 7.24 10.37 6.54
CA ASP A 22 6.94 11.14 7.75
C ASP A 22 6.92 10.26 9.01
N TYR A 23 6.45 9.02 8.87
CA TYR A 23 6.19 8.14 10.01
C TYR A 23 7.03 6.87 10.01
N ASN A 24 7.99 6.75 9.09
CA ASN A 24 8.77 5.52 8.88
C ASN A 24 7.84 4.30 8.70
N ASP A 25 6.70 4.48 8.03
CA ASP A 25 5.74 3.41 7.86
C ASP A 25 6.22 2.38 6.84
N ILE A 26 6.15 1.11 7.21
CA ILE A 26 6.50 -0.01 6.35
C ILE A 26 5.29 -0.38 5.51
N ILE A 27 5.42 -0.25 4.19
CA ILE A 27 4.37 -0.64 3.22
C ILE A 27 4.69 -2.02 2.66
N ASN A 28 3.85 -3.00 2.98
CA ASN A 28 3.93 -4.35 2.42
C ASN A 28 2.94 -4.50 1.26
N VAL A 29 3.45 -4.95 0.11
CA VAL A 29 2.70 -4.95 -1.16
C VAL A 29 2.52 -6.38 -1.65
N ASN A 30 1.27 -6.79 -1.86
CA ASN A 30 0.96 -8.06 -2.51
C ASN A 30 0.52 -7.87 -3.98
N THR A 31 0.79 -8.86 -4.81
CA THR A 31 0.52 -8.86 -6.26
C THR A 31 -0.78 -9.59 -6.64
N LYS A 32 -1.56 -10.06 -5.66
CA LYS A 32 -2.86 -10.68 -5.94
C LYS A 32 -3.77 -9.65 -6.63
N LYS A 33 -4.35 -10.04 -7.77
CA LYS A 33 -5.30 -9.21 -8.52
C LYS A 33 -6.63 -9.18 -7.77
N GLY A 34 -6.93 -8.06 -7.13
CA GLY A 34 -8.15 -7.85 -6.34
C GLY A 34 -7.86 -7.64 -4.85
N MET A 35 -8.79 -6.97 -4.17
CA MET A 35 -8.85 -7.07 -2.71
C MET A 35 -9.26 -8.51 -2.40
N GLN A 36 -8.63 -9.18 -1.43
CA GLN A 36 -9.21 -10.42 -0.92
C GLN A 36 -10.51 -10.05 -0.21
N LEU A 37 -11.59 -9.95 -0.99
CA LEU A 37 -12.95 -10.03 -0.51
C LEU A 37 -13.11 -11.50 -0.10
N LEU A 38 -13.34 -11.71 1.20
CA LEU A 38 -13.93 -12.94 1.69
C LEU A 38 -15.24 -13.21 0.95
#